data_AF-A0A258BYC9-F1
#
_entry.id   AF-A0A258BYC9-F1
#
_cell.length_a   1.000
_cell.length_b   1.000
_cell.length_c   1.000
_cell.angle_alpha   90.00
_cell.angle_beta   90.00
_cell.angle_gamma   90.00
#
_symmetry.space_group_name_H-M   'P 1'
#
loop_
_entity.id
_entity.type
_entity.pdbx_description
1 polymer ?
#
loop_
_entity_poly.entity_id
_entity_poly.type
_entity_poly.pdbx_seq_one_letter_code
_entity_poly.pdbx_strand_id
1 'polypeptide(L)' 'MKAAEEGADYAATPRSAAEISKRIAQLEEQMYRHARDLEFESAAQVRDQIHQLREQLVKV' A
#
# COMPACT_ATOMS: atom_id res chain seq x y z
N MET A 1 -10.62 3.60 22.99
CA MET A 1 -10.46 4.49 21.82
C MET A 1 -9.55 3.76 20.84
N LYS A 2 -9.96 3.62 19.57
CA LYS A 2 -9.28 2.77 18.57
C LYS A 2 -7.82 3.21 18.40
N ALA A 3 -6.91 2.24 18.46
CA ALA A 3 -5.49 2.38 18.17
C ALA A 3 -5.30 3.02 16.78
N ALA A 4 -4.69 4.18 16.76
CA ALA A 4 -4.16 4.86 15.59
C ALA A 4 -2.92 5.65 16.03
N GLU A 5 -2.03 4.97 16.74
CA GLU A 5 -0.63 5.39 16.82
C GLU A 5 0.07 4.95 15.52
N GLU A 6 1.22 5.54 15.22
CA GLU A 6 2.09 5.29 14.03
C GLU A 6 1.89 6.21 12.80
N GLY A 7 1.76 7.53 13.04
CA GLY A 7 1.84 8.53 11.96
C GLY A 7 2.90 9.62 12.17
N ALA A 8 3.78 9.51 13.17
CA ALA A 8 4.69 10.58 13.55
C ALA A 8 6.15 10.12 13.46
N ASP A 9 6.68 10.04 12.23
CA ASP A 9 8.12 10.15 11.92
C ASP A 9 8.37 10.10 10.40
N TYR A 10 7.82 11.08 9.67
CA TYR A 10 7.97 11.20 8.21
C TYR A 10 8.72 12.49 7.85
N ALA A 11 9.98 12.60 8.25
CA ALA A 11 10.80 13.74 7.83
C ALA A 11 12.28 13.38 7.77
N ALA A 12 12.69 12.59 6.77
CA ALA A 12 13.93 12.80 6.01
C ALA A 12 14.21 11.62 5.05
N THR A 13 14.32 11.92 3.75
CA THR A 13 14.97 11.12 2.67
C THR A 13 14.19 9.93 2.05
N PRO A 14 14.64 9.51 0.85
CA PRO A 14 13.93 9.65 -0.44
C PRO A 14 12.72 8.71 -0.55
N ARG A 15 11.51 9.26 -0.78
CA ARG A 15 10.22 8.53 -0.72
C ARG A 15 10.20 7.55 0.46
N SER A 16 10.16 8.11 1.67
CA SER A 16 10.33 7.37 2.91
C SER A 16 9.45 6.11 2.90
N ALA A 17 9.97 4.99 3.41
CA ALA A 17 9.28 3.69 3.47
C ALA A 17 7.80 3.81 3.89
N ALA A 18 7.54 4.78 4.72
CA ALA A 18 6.26 5.11 5.27
C ALA A 18 5.27 5.68 4.19
N GLU A 19 5.71 6.43 3.18
CA GLU A 19 4.90 6.81 2.00
C GLU A 19 4.54 5.59 1.14
N ILE A 20 5.48 4.66 0.97
CA ILE A 20 5.25 3.41 0.24
C ILE A 20 4.22 2.56 0.98
N SER A 21 4.33 2.44 2.30
CA SER A 21 3.33 1.77 3.16
C SER A 21 1.94 2.41 3.04
N LYS A 22 1.85 3.75 3.05
CA LYS A 22 0.58 4.46 2.84
C LYS A 22 -0.02 4.15 1.46
N ARG A 23 0.81 4.06 0.42
CA ARG A 23 0.36 3.73 -0.93
C ARG A 23 -0.12 2.29 -1.04
N ILE A 24 0.56 1.35 -0.38
CA ILE A 24 0.13 -0.05 -0.28
C ILE A 24 -1.27 -0.13 0.34
N ALA A 25 -1.51 0.53 1.48
CA ALA A 25 -2.83 0.53 2.12
C ALA A 25 -3.95 1.07 1.21
N GLN A 26 -3.67 2.12 0.43
CA GLN A 26 -4.62 2.66 -0.56
C GLN A 26 -4.90 1.69 -1.71
N LEU A 27 -3.89 0.96 -2.16
CA LEU A 27 -4.03 -0.05 -3.20
C LEU A 27 -4.78 -1.28 -2.67
N GLU A 28 -4.56 -1.69 -1.42
CA GLU A 28 -5.32 -2.78 -0.82
C GLU A 28 -6.82 -2.47 -0.78
N GLU A 29 -7.21 -1.25 -0.38
CA GLU A 29 -8.62 -0.84 -0.43
C GLU A 29 -9.20 -0.91 -1.86
N GLN A 30 -8.44 -0.45 -2.85
CA GLN A 30 -8.85 -0.53 -4.26
C GLN A 30 -8.96 -1.98 -4.75
N MET A 31 -8.02 -2.85 -4.39
CA MET A 31 -8.08 -4.28 -4.71
C MET A 31 -9.33 -4.92 -4.12
N TYR A 32 -9.67 -4.62 -2.86
CA TYR A 32 -10.89 -5.13 -2.23
C TYR A 32 -12.16 -4.61 -2.91
N ARG A 33 -12.14 -3.36 -3.40
CA ARG A 33 -13.26 -2.81 -4.18
C ARG A 33 -13.43 -3.57 -5.49
N HIS A 34 -12.36 -3.72 -6.28
CA HIS A 34 -12.38 -4.50 -7.51
C HIS A 34 -12.82 -5.95 -7.27
N ALA A 35 -12.37 -6.59 -6.18
CA ALA A 35 -12.82 -7.93 -5.83
C ALA A 35 -14.32 -8.00 -5.49
N ARG A 36 -14.89 -6.98 -4.84
CA ARG A 36 -16.33 -6.88 -4.57
C ARG A 36 -17.14 -6.65 -5.84
N ASP A 37 -16.59 -5.86 -6.76
CA ASP A 37 -17.20 -5.55 -8.06
C ASP A 37 -16.97 -6.69 -9.09
N LEU A 38 -16.35 -7.80 -8.67
CA LEU A 38 -16.00 -8.98 -9.49
C LEU A 38 -15.02 -8.66 -10.64
N GLU A 39 -14.27 -7.57 -10.51
CA GLU A 39 -13.22 -7.12 -11.44
C GLU A 39 -11.88 -7.78 -11.10
N PHE A 40 -11.79 -9.09 -11.31
CA PHE A 40 -10.62 -9.89 -10.91
C PHE A 40 -9.33 -9.51 -11.63
N GLU A 41 -9.42 -9.04 -12.88
CA GLU A 41 -8.26 -8.60 -13.66
C GLU A 41 -7.65 -7.32 -13.07
N SER A 42 -8.48 -6.33 -12.75
CA SER A 42 -8.07 -5.11 -12.05
C SER A 42 -7.53 -5.42 -10.65
N ALA A 43 -8.19 -6.31 -9.90
CA ALA A 43 -7.71 -6.74 -8.59
C ALA A 43 -6.32 -7.41 -8.67
N ALA A 44 -6.08 -8.23 -9.70
CA ALA A 44 -4.78 -8.86 -9.92
C ALA A 44 -3.69 -7.83 -10.23
N GLN A 45 -3.98 -6.84 -11.09
CA GLN A 45 -3.04 -5.74 -11.38
C GLN A 45 -2.68 -4.94 -10.12
N VAL A 46 -3.67 -4.63 -9.28
CA VAL A 46 -3.43 -3.89 -8.03
C VAL A 46 -2.62 -4.72 -7.04
N ARG A 47 -2.87 -6.03 -6.95
CA ARG A 47 -2.06 -6.94 -6.13
C ARG A 47 -0.60 -6.93 -6.58
N ASP A 48 -0.34 -6.99 -7.88
CA ASP A 48 1.03 -7.00 -8.41
C ASP A 48 1.73 -5.65 -8.15
N GLN A 49 1.02 -4.52 -8.20
CA GLN A 49 1.55 -3.21 -7.79
C GLN A 49 1.92 -3.16 -6.30
N ILE A 50 1.07 -3.73 -5.44
CA ILE A 50 1.37 -3.84 -4.00
C ILE A 50 2.66 -4.65 -3.79
N HIS A 51 2.83 -5.77 -4.49
CA HIS A 51 4.04 -6.59 -4.40
C HIS A 51 5.29 -5.81 -4.79
N GLN A 52 5.27 -5.08 -5.91
CA GLN A 52 6.41 -4.26 -6.35
C GLN A 52 6.79 -3.19 -5.31
N LEU A 53 5.80 -2.54 -4.70
CA LEU A 53 6.04 -1.54 -3.64
C LEU A 53 6.63 -2.18 -2.38
N ARG A 54 6.17 -3.38 -2.00
CA ARG A 54 6.73 -4.12 -0.87
C ARG A 54 8.17 -4.57 -1.13
N GLU A 55 8.50 -4.98 -2.36
CA GLU A 55 9.88 -5.30 -2.73
C GLU A 55 10.80 -4.08 -2.66
N GLN A 56 10.30 -2.89 -3.01
CA GLN A 56 11.05 -1.64 -2.87
C GLN A 56 11.36 -1.31 -1.39
N LEU A 57 10.48 -1.68 -0.46
CA LEU A 57 10.74 -1.55 0.98
C LEU A 57 11.82 -2.52 1.47
N VAL A 58 11.87 -3.74 0.93
CA VAL A 58 12.82 -4.77 1.36
C VAL A 58 14.21 -4.56 0.77
N LYS A 59 14.31 -3.92 -0.40
CA LYS A 59 15.58 -3.61 -1.07
C LYS A 59 16.26 -2.33 -0.58
N VAL A 60 15.67 -1.62 0.38
CA VAL A 60 16.21 -0.38 0.96
C VAL A 60 17.12 -0.65 2.16
#